data_AF-A0A9P0TQQ0-F1
#
_entry.id   AF-A0A9P0TQQ0-F1
#
_cell.length_a   1.000
_cell.length_b   1.000
_cell.length_c   1.000
_cell.angle_alpha   90.00
_cell.angle_beta   90.00
_cell.angle_gamma   90.00
#
_symmetry.space_group_name_H-M   'P 1'
#
loop_
_entity.id
_entity.type
_entity.pdbx_description
1 polymer ?
#
loop_
_entity_poly.entity_id
_entity_poly.type
_entity_poly.pdbx_seq_one_letter_code
_entity_poly.pdbx_strand_id
1 'polypeptide(L)'
;MKSFLDIPEIPDSSLEEPKQESEPVEEEKKEDDEAKEREREARAQASIKEREKQVQKALATSLRDRDKEREYHKRDEAMQHFNALLADLVRNADLTWREAKKQLKKDHRYSLADDLSKEDKERLFNQHTTAVSLKRRDKLRSLLEELGVGCTAHWRDVRKLIAQQTAAPTYRNAAQMEREFRDFQRDKQIAAKTALRQLLQETRSITHRSLAATKESQAAMTQIHDSLKIDARYSALEHIPDERDQIIMSYLEELDKKGPPPPPTATEPTRRAKP
;
A
#
# COMPACT_ATOMS: atom_id res chain seq x y z
N MET A 1 -73.55 -91.09 45.63
CA MET A 1 -74.26 -91.31 46.91
C MET A 1 -73.82 -90.22 47.88
N LYS A 2 -74.80 -89.46 48.42
CA LYS A 2 -74.82 -88.72 49.71
C LYS A 2 -73.72 -87.66 49.97
N SER A 3 -74.00 -86.34 49.89
CA SER A 3 -74.75 -85.44 50.81
C SER A 3 -73.87 -84.90 51.97
N PHE A 4 -73.59 -83.58 52.06
CA PHE A 4 -74.32 -82.56 52.91
C PHE A 4 -73.53 -82.38 54.25
N LEU A 5 -73.00 -81.22 54.70
CA LEU A 5 -73.59 -79.94 55.16
C LEU A 5 -72.52 -78.95 55.73
N ASP A 6 -72.73 -77.64 55.53
CA ASP A 6 -72.73 -76.45 56.42
C ASP A 6 -71.62 -76.11 57.48
N ILE A 7 -70.86 -75.01 57.22
CA ILE A 7 -70.77 -73.64 57.86
C ILE A 7 -71.09 -73.53 59.39
N PRO A 8 -70.41 -72.74 60.30
CA PRO A 8 -70.08 -71.27 60.24
C PRO A 8 -68.80 -70.70 60.94
N GLU A 9 -68.72 -69.36 60.89
CA GLU A 9 -67.74 -68.30 61.24
C GLU A 9 -67.18 -68.12 62.69
N ILE A 10 -65.91 -67.68 62.75
CA ILE A 10 -65.11 -66.66 63.55
C ILE A 10 -65.60 -66.20 64.96
N PRO A 11 -64.71 -65.88 65.97
CA PRO A 11 -64.02 -64.57 66.06
C PRO A 11 -62.64 -64.47 66.82
N ASP A 12 -61.84 -63.48 66.40
CA ASP A 12 -61.10 -62.44 67.19
C ASP A 12 -59.75 -62.64 67.96
N SER A 13 -58.93 -61.60 67.80
CA SER A 13 -57.90 -61.00 68.67
C SER A 13 -56.44 -61.48 68.61
N SER A 14 -55.58 -60.69 67.98
CA SER A 14 -54.70 -59.71 68.67
C SER A 14 -53.50 -59.34 67.79
N LEU A 15 -53.51 -58.10 67.31
CA LEU A 15 -52.40 -57.39 66.68
C LEU A 15 -51.62 -56.66 67.76
N GLU A 16 -50.29 -56.81 67.78
CA GLU A 16 -49.34 -55.84 68.29
C GLU A 16 -48.42 -55.39 67.14
N GLU A 17 -48.55 -54.13 66.76
CA GLU A 17 -47.54 -53.29 66.09
C GLU A 17 -46.33 -53.05 67.04
N PRO A 18 -45.13 -52.53 66.63
CA PRO A 18 -44.98 -51.48 65.62
C PRO A 18 -43.68 -51.39 64.78
N LYS A 19 -43.72 -50.39 63.88
CA LYS A 19 -42.65 -49.54 63.28
C LYS A 19 -42.33 -49.75 61.81
N GLN A 20 -43.25 -49.26 60.97
CA GLN A 20 -42.90 -48.59 59.72
C GLN A 20 -42.44 -47.15 60.02
N GLU A 21 -41.18 -46.87 59.72
CA GLU A 21 -40.65 -45.53 59.45
C GLU A 21 -39.65 -45.70 58.29
N SER A 22 -39.99 -45.24 57.07
CA SER A 22 -39.01 -44.82 56.03
C SER A 22 -39.56 -44.47 54.64
N GLU A 23 -40.87 -44.42 54.36
CA GLU A 23 -41.32 -44.20 52.96
C GLU A 23 -41.40 -42.75 52.41
N PRO A 24 -41.41 -41.63 53.16
CA PRO A 24 -41.48 -40.29 52.52
C PRO A 24 -40.15 -39.80 51.91
N VAL A 25 -39.01 -40.38 52.31
CA VAL A 25 -37.67 -39.81 52.03
C VAL A 25 -37.01 -40.47 50.81
N GLU A 26 -37.44 -41.67 50.41
CA GLU A 26 -36.90 -42.37 49.24
C GLU A 26 -37.56 -41.98 47.92
N GLU A 27 -38.85 -41.63 47.92
CA GLU A 27 -39.56 -41.18 46.71
C GLU A 27 -39.13 -39.75 46.30
N GLU A 28 -39.00 -38.82 47.25
CA GLU A 28 -38.49 -37.47 46.97
C GLU A 28 -37.04 -37.47 46.44
N LYS A 29 -36.19 -38.42 46.89
CA LYS A 29 -34.82 -38.57 46.38
C LYS A 29 -34.78 -39.11 44.95
N LYS A 30 -35.68 -40.04 44.60
CA LYS A 30 -35.78 -40.58 43.23
C LYS A 30 -36.27 -39.52 42.24
N GLU A 31 -37.26 -38.70 42.61
CA GLU A 31 -37.70 -37.58 41.77
C GLU A 31 -36.61 -36.49 41.61
N ASP A 32 -35.85 -36.19 42.66
CA ASP A 32 -34.73 -35.22 42.62
C ASP A 32 -33.56 -35.73 41.75
N ASP A 33 -33.25 -37.04 41.81
CA ASP A 33 -32.22 -37.65 40.97
C ASP A 33 -32.63 -37.72 39.49
N GLU A 34 -33.90 -38.07 39.17
CA GLU A 34 -34.43 -38.03 37.81
C GLU A 34 -34.52 -36.60 37.23
N ALA A 35 -34.80 -35.59 38.07
CA ALA A 35 -34.78 -34.19 37.67
C ALA A 35 -33.35 -33.73 37.33
N LYS A 36 -32.35 -34.13 38.14
CA LYS A 36 -30.93 -33.84 37.87
C LYS A 36 -30.41 -34.54 36.63
N GLU A 37 -30.83 -35.77 36.34
CA GLU A 37 -30.47 -36.44 35.09
C GLU A 37 -31.07 -35.74 33.87
N ARG A 38 -32.36 -35.38 33.91
CA ARG A 38 -32.98 -34.58 32.84
C ARG A 38 -32.33 -33.22 32.65
N GLU A 39 -31.90 -32.55 33.72
CA GLU A 39 -31.15 -31.29 33.62
C GLU A 39 -29.78 -31.49 32.98
N ARG A 40 -29.05 -32.55 33.35
CA ARG A 40 -27.75 -32.91 32.74
C ARG A 40 -27.90 -33.25 31.26
N GLU A 41 -28.93 -34.01 30.89
CA GLU A 41 -29.22 -34.33 29.49
C GLU A 41 -29.65 -33.10 28.69
N ALA A 42 -30.52 -32.25 29.24
CA ALA A 42 -30.92 -31.00 28.59
C ALA A 42 -29.72 -30.06 28.39
N ARG A 43 -28.81 -29.98 29.37
CA ARG A 43 -27.57 -29.21 29.26
C ARG A 43 -26.61 -29.81 28.24
N ALA A 44 -26.50 -31.14 28.18
CA ALA A 44 -25.68 -31.83 27.17
C ALA A 44 -26.24 -31.62 25.76
N GLN A 45 -27.56 -31.76 25.57
CA GLN A 45 -28.24 -31.51 24.30
C GLN A 45 -28.13 -30.03 23.88
N ALA A 46 -28.28 -29.09 24.81
CA ALA A 46 -28.06 -27.67 24.55
C ALA A 46 -26.61 -27.38 24.13
N SER A 47 -25.64 -28.04 24.77
CA SER A 47 -24.21 -27.92 24.41
C SER A 47 -23.92 -28.49 23.02
N ILE A 48 -24.47 -29.66 22.69
CA ILE A 48 -24.32 -30.27 21.35
C ILE A 48 -24.95 -29.37 20.29
N LYS A 49 -26.18 -28.89 20.52
CA LYS A 49 -26.89 -28.01 19.59
C LYS A 49 -26.15 -26.68 19.37
N GLU A 50 -25.59 -26.09 20.42
CA GLU A 50 -24.80 -24.85 20.32
C GLU A 50 -23.49 -25.10 19.55
N ARG A 51 -22.81 -26.23 19.80
CA ARG A 51 -21.62 -26.62 19.05
C ARG A 51 -21.93 -26.86 17.57
N GLU A 52 -23.01 -27.56 17.26
CA GLU A 52 -23.47 -27.78 15.89
C GLU A 52 -23.75 -26.44 15.20
N LYS A 53 -24.44 -25.51 15.89
CA LYS A 53 -24.70 -24.17 15.36
C LYS A 53 -23.40 -23.39 15.07
N GLN A 54 -22.38 -23.52 15.94
CA GLN A 54 -21.07 -22.91 15.71
C GLN A 54 -20.33 -23.52 14.53
N VAL A 55 -20.36 -24.86 14.39
CA VAL A 55 -19.78 -25.56 13.24
C VAL A 55 -20.48 -25.14 11.95
N GLN A 56 -21.80 -25.07 11.93
CA GLN A 56 -22.58 -24.62 10.77
C GLN A 56 -22.24 -23.17 10.39
N LYS A 57 -22.09 -22.27 11.37
CA LYS A 57 -21.67 -20.90 11.13
C LYS A 57 -20.25 -20.82 10.58
N ALA A 58 -19.30 -21.58 11.14
CA ALA A 58 -17.92 -21.63 10.68
C ALA A 58 -17.81 -22.18 9.25
N LEU A 59 -18.56 -23.25 8.95
CA LEU A 59 -18.64 -23.83 7.61
C LEU A 59 -19.23 -22.83 6.60
N ALA A 60 -20.32 -22.16 6.95
CA ALA A 60 -20.94 -21.15 6.09
C ALA A 60 -19.99 -19.97 5.78
N THR A 61 -19.23 -19.52 6.78
CA THR A 61 -18.19 -18.49 6.57
C THR A 61 -17.08 -19.01 5.67
N SER A 62 -16.53 -20.19 5.97
CA SER A 62 -15.46 -20.81 5.18
C SER A 62 -15.85 -21.02 3.72
N LEU A 63 -17.07 -21.47 3.44
CA LEU A 63 -17.59 -21.62 2.09
C LEU A 63 -17.67 -20.27 1.37
N ARG A 64 -18.21 -19.23 2.02
CA ARG A 64 -18.28 -17.87 1.44
C ARG A 64 -16.90 -17.31 1.14
N ASP A 65 -15.94 -17.50 2.03
CA ASP A 65 -14.59 -16.98 1.83
C ASP A 65 -13.86 -17.72 0.71
N ARG A 66 -14.03 -19.05 0.61
CA ARG A 66 -13.53 -19.84 -0.51
C ARG A 66 -14.15 -19.42 -1.85
N ASP A 67 -15.44 -19.13 -1.87
CA ASP A 67 -16.12 -18.69 -3.10
C ASP A 67 -15.63 -17.30 -3.53
N LYS A 68 -15.45 -16.37 -2.58
CA LYS A 68 -14.82 -15.07 -2.85
C LYS A 68 -13.39 -15.21 -3.40
N GLU A 69 -12.60 -16.10 -2.80
CA GLU A 69 -11.22 -16.34 -3.22
C GLU A 69 -11.16 -16.91 -4.65
N ARG A 70 -12.05 -17.86 -4.98
CA ARG A 70 -12.19 -18.39 -6.34
C ARG A 70 -12.55 -17.31 -7.36
N GLU A 71 -13.54 -16.48 -7.05
CA GLU A 71 -13.95 -15.36 -7.92
C GLU A 71 -12.82 -14.34 -8.08
N TYR A 72 -12.08 -14.07 -7.00
CA TYR A 72 -10.91 -13.20 -7.04
C TYR A 72 -9.82 -13.75 -7.97
N HIS A 73 -9.46 -15.03 -7.84
CA HIS A 73 -8.46 -15.66 -8.69
C HIS A 73 -8.89 -15.67 -10.16
N LYS A 74 -10.14 -16.03 -10.45
CA LYS A 74 -10.69 -16.01 -11.81
C LYS A 74 -10.57 -14.61 -12.43
N ARG A 75 -10.90 -13.58 -11.66
CA ARG A 75 -10.78 -12.19 -12.09
C ARG A 75 -9.33 -11.75 -12.25
N ASP A 76 -8.43 -12.16 -11.36
CA ASP A 76 -7.01 -11.86 -11.45
C ASP A 76 -6.36 -12.50 -12.68
N GLU A 77 -6.67 -13.77 -12.96
CA GLU A 77 -6.27 -14.45 -14.19
C GLU A 77 -6.74 -13.69 -15.43
N ALA A 78 -8.00 -13.26 -15.46
CA ALA A 78 -8.55 -12.45 -16.55
C ALA A 78 -7.80 -11.10 -16.70
N MET A 79 -7.42 -10.44 -15.59
CA MET A 79 -6.59 -9.22 -15.61
C MET A 79 -5.18 -9.50 -16.16
N GLN A 80 -4.55 -10.59 -15.74
CA GLN A 80 -3.22 -10.99 -16.21
C GLN A 80 -3.23 -11.28 -17.71
N HIS A 81 -4.21 -12.05 -18.20
CA HIS A 81 -4.38 -12.33 -19.63
C HIS A 81 -4.61 -11.06 -20.43
N PHE A 82 -5.44 -10.14 -19.94
CA PHE A 82 -5.69 -8.88 -20.61
C PHE A 82 -4.44 -7.98 -20.65
N ASN A 83 -3.69 -7.90 -19.55
CA ASN A 83 -2.43 -7.15 -19.49
C ASN A 83 -1.36 -7.73 -20.42
N ALA A 84 -1.25 -9.05 -20.52
CA ALA A 84 -0.36 -9.71 -21.47
C ALA A 84 -0.75 -9.37 -22.92
N LEU A 85 -2.04 -9.40 -23.23
CA LEU A 85 -2.55 -9.02 -24.55
C LEU A 85 -2.26 -7.55 -24.89
N LEU A 86 -2.42 -6.65 -23.91
CA LEU A 86 -2.07 -5.23 -24.05
C LEU A 86 -0.57 -5.05 -24.30
N ALA A 87 0.29 -5.76 -23.58
CA ALA A 87 1.74 -5.69 -23.75
C ALA A 87 2.17 -6.08 -25.18
N ASP A 88 1.55 -7.11 -25.75
CA ASP A 88 1.86 -7.59 -27.09
C ASP A 88 1.32 -6.68 -28.20
N LEU A 89 0.05 -6.28 -28.09
CA LEU A 89 -0.67 -5.62 -29.19
C LEU A 89 -0.70 -4.09 -29.08
N VAL A 90 -0.59 -3.53 -27.88
CA VAL A 90 -0.68 -2.08 -27.61
C VAL A 90 0.70 -1.55 -27.25
N ARG A 91 1.57 -1.42 -28.24
CA ARG A 91 2.92 -0.85 -28.07
C ARG A 91 2.99 0.66 -28.30
N ASN A 92 1.95 1.23 -28.91
CA ASN A 92 1.83 2.67 -29.12
C ASN A 92 0.95 3.29 -28.03
N ALA A 93 1.54 4.14 -27.20
CA ALA A 93 0.83 4.80 -26.11
C ALA A 93 -0.17 5.87 -26.58
N ASP A 94 -0.08 6.31 -27.84
CA ASP A 94 -0.94 7.36 -28.39
C ASP A 94 -2.24 6.79 -29.00
N LEU A 95 -2.48 5.47 -28.89
CA LEU A 95 -3.72 4.82 -29.30
C LEU A 95 -4.89 5.25 -28.40
N THR A 96 -6.05 5.46 -28.98
CA THR A 96 -7.29 5.60 -28.21
C THR A 96 -7.84 4.24 -27.79
N TRP A 97 -8.62 4.20 -26.71
CA TRP A 97 -9.29 2.97 -26.29
C TRP A 97 -10.15 2.36 -27.39
N ARG A 98 -10.84 3.19 -28.19
CA ARG A 98 -11.68 2.73 -29.30
C ARG A 98 -10.87 1.99 -30.37
N GLU A 99 -9.72 2.54 -30.76
CA GLU A 99 -8.83 1.94 -31.76
C GLU A 99 -8.20 0.65 -31.22
N ALA A 100 -7.64 0.70 -30.00
CA ALA A 100 -7.04 -0.44 -29.35
C ALA A 100 -8.05 -1.58 -29.17
N LYS A 101 -9.26 -1.29 -28.68
CA LYS A 101 -10.33 -2.27 -28.52
C LYS A 101 -10.72 -2.95 -29.83
N LYS A 102 -10.75 -2.21 -30.95
CA LYS A 102 -11.02 -2.78 -32.28
C LYS A 102 -9.93 -3.76 -32.71
N GLN A 103 -8.67 -3.48 -32.38
CA GLN A 103 -7.54 -4.38 -32.64
C GLN A 103 -7.54 -5.60 -31.72
N LEU A 104 -7.69 -5.38 -30.40
CA LEU A 104 -7.68 -6.41 -29.37
C LEU A 104 -8.76 -7.48 -29.63
N LYS A 105 -9.97 -7.07 -30.03
CA LYS A 105 -11.08 -7.99 -30.33
C LYS A 105 -10.83 -8.95 -31.50
N LYS A 106 -9.81 -8.71 -32.33
CA LYS A 106 -9.45 -9.63 -33.42
C LYS A 106 -8.56 -10.78 -32.95
N ASP A 107 -7.92 -10.62 -31.78
CA ASP A 107 -7.08 -11.65 -31.17
C ASP A 107 -7.96 -12.58 -30.33
N HIS A 108 -7.78 -13.90 -30.51
CA HIS A 108 -8.58 -14.91 -29.81
C HIS A 108 -8.43 -14.83 -28.28
N ARG A 109 -7.32 -14.29 -27.78
CA ARG A 109 -7.04 -14.17 -26.34
C ARG A 109 -7.92 -13.11 -25.67
N TYR A 110 -8.59 -12.25 -26.43
CA TYR A 110 -9.47 -11.23 -25.86
C TYR A 110 -10.64 -11.82 -25.05
N SER A 111 -11.11 -13.02 -25.41
CA SER A 111 -12.17 -13.72 -24.66
C SER A 111 -11.69 -14.28 -23.32
N LEU A 112 -10.37 -14.49 -23.13
CA LEU A 112 -9.81 -14.89 -21.83
C LEU A 112 -9.98 -13.82 -20.74
N ALA A 113 -10.38 -12.62 -21.14
CA ALA A 113 -10.66 -11.50 -20.25
C ALA A 113 -12.17 -11.25 -20.06
N ASP A 114 -13.06 -12.17 -20.44
CA ASP A 114 -14.52 -11.93 -20.42
C ASP A 114 -15.12 -11.74 -19.02
N ASP A 115 -14.44 -12.22 -17.98
CA ASP A 115 -14.80 -11.94 -16.58
C ASP A 115 -14.50 -10.49 -16.13
N LEU A 116 -13.85 -9.68 -16.99
CA LEU A 116 -13.64 -8.26 -16.74
C LEU A 116 -14.77 -7.42 -17.34
N SER A 117 -15.23 -6.44 -16.57
CA SER A 117 -16.15 -5.41 -17.06
C SER A 117 -15.52 -4.57 -18.17
N LYS A 118 -16.35 -3.85 -18.93
CA LYS A 118 -15.85 -2.97 -20.00
C LYS A 118 -15.00 -1.84 -19.43
N GLU A 119 -15.40 -1.34 -18.26
CA GLU A 119 -14.77 -0.28 -17.50
C GLU A 119 -13.40 -0.72 -16.97
N ASP A 120 -13.29 -1.96 -16.47
CA ASP A 120 -12.02 -2.53 -16.04
C ASP A 120 -11.03 -2.68 -17.19
N LYS A 121 -11.49 -3.18 -18.34
CA LYS A 121 -10.64 -3.31 -19.53
C LYS A 121 -10.13 -1.94 -19.98
N GLU A 122 -10.97 -0.91 -19.97
CA GLU A 122 -10.56 0.46 -20.31
C GLU A 122 -9.59 1.05 -19.29
N ARG A 123 -9.82 0.82 -17.98
CA ARG A 123 -8.91 1.23 -16.92
C ARG A 123 -7.54 0.58 -17.06
N LEU A 124 -7.48 -0.73 -17.30
CA LEU A 124 -6.22 -1.46 -17.51
C LEU A 124 -5.49 -0.97 -18.77
N PHE A 125 -6.23 -0.68 -19.85
CA PHE A 125 -5.67 -0.06 -21.04
C PHE A 125 -5.03 1.30 -20.74
N ASN A 126 -5.72 2.18 -20.01
CA ASN A 126 -5.19 3.50 -19.66
C ASN A 126 -3.95 3.42 -18.74
N GLN A 127 -3.94 2.46 -17.82
CA GLN A 127 -2.77 2.18 -16.98
C GLN A 127 -1.59 1.70 -17.83
N HIS A 128 -1.84 0.79 -18.77
CA HIS A 128 -0.83 0.28 -19.69
C HIS A 128 -0.27 1.37 -20.61
N THR A 129 -1.11 2.17 -21.28
CA THR A 129 -0.62 3.26 -22.16
C THR A 129 0.14 4.33 -21.39
N THR A 130 -0.26 4.61 -20.14
CA THR A 130 0.53 5.45 -19.23
C THR A 130 1.91 4.84 -18.96
N ALA A 131 1.98 3.55 -18.62
CA ALA A 131 3.25 2.85 -18.39
C ALA A 131 4.14 2.82 -19.65
N VAL A 132 3.56 2.61 -20.84
CA VAL A 132 4.29 2.67 -22.12
C VAL A 132 4.80 4.09 -22.38
N SER A 133 4.01 5.13 -22.11
CA SER A 133 4.44 6.53 -22.22
C SER A 133 5.61 6.86 -21.30
N LEU A 134 5.56 6.39 -20.04
CA LEU A 134 6.63 6.56 -19.06
C LEU A 134 7.91 5.87 -19.52
N LYS A 135 7.82 4.60 -19.96
CA LYS A 135 8.98 3.88 -20.53
C LYS A 135 9.58 4.60 -21.74
N ARG A 136 8.74 5.19 -22.61
CA ARG A 136 9.19 6.00 -23.76
C ARG A 136 9.96 7.24 -23.29
N ARG A 137 9.43 7.96 -22.29
CA ARG A 137 10.08 9.12 -21.68
C ARG A 137 11.41 8.74 -21.03
N ASP A 138 11.45 7.66 -20.28
CA ASP A 138 12.66 7.25 -19.56
C ASP A 138 13.77 6.88 -20.55
N LYS A 139 13.45 6.21 -21.67
CA LYS A 139 14.39 5.99 -22.79
C LYS A 139 14.93 7.31 -23.36
N LEU A 140 14.07 8.32 -23.56
CA LEU A 140 14.52 9.63 -24.03
C LEU A 140 15.49 10.27 -23.03
N ARG A 141 15.17 10.19 -21.73
CA ARG A 141 16.01 10.75 -20.67
C ARG A 141 17.37 10.05 -20.58
N SER A 142 17.40 8.73 -20.65
CA SER A 142 18.66 7.97 -20.72
C SER A 142 19.50 8.40 -21.91
N LEU A 143 18.89 8.52 -23.10
CA LEU A 143 19.58 8.98 -24.29
C LEU A 143 20.13 10.41 -24.14
N LEU A 144 19.35 11.32 -23.55
CA LEU A 144 19.80 12.70 -23.29
C LEU A 144 20.99 12.74 -22.33
N GLU A 145 21.02 11.86 -21.33
CA GLU A 145 22.14 11.76 -20.38
C GLU A 145 23.38 11.16 -21.05
N GLU A 146 23.24 10.11 -21.84
CA GLU A 146 24.32 9.51 -22.63
C GLU A 146 24.94 10.51 -23.62
N LEU A 147 24.11 11.37 -24.22
CA LEU A 147 24.55 12.46 -25.10
C LEU A 147 25.13 13.66 -24.34
N GLY A 148 25.17 13.63 -22.99
CA GLY A 148 25.72 14.71 -22.17
C GLY A 148 24.94 16.02 -22.27
N VAL A 149 23.63 15.95 -22.54
CA VAL A 149 22.82 17.15 -22.76
C VAL A 149 22.72 17.98 -21.47
N GLY A 150 23.20 19.23 -21.54
CA GLY A 150 23.19 20.18 -20.43
C GLY A 150 21.82 20.81 -20.17
N CYS A 151 21.65 21.39 -18.98
CA CYS A 151 20.42 22.06 -18.56
C CYS A 151 20.13 23.37 -19.32
N THR A 152 21.11 23.92 -20.05
CA THR A 152 20.99 25.12 -20.91
C THR A 152 20.93 24.78 -22.40
N ALA A 153 20.93 23.50 -22.77
CA ALA A 153 20.95 23.08 -24.16
C ALA A 153 19.72 23.59 -24.93
N HIS A 154 19.88 23.90 -26.22
CA HIS A 154 18.77 24.37 -27.04
C HIS A 154 18.10 23.20 -27.77
N TRP A 155 16.76 23.15 -27.75
CA TRP A 155 15.99 22.06 -28.35
C TRP A 155 16.36 21.79 -29.82
N ARG A 156 16.56 22.86 -30.60
CA ARG A 156 16.93 22.75 -32.02
C ARG A 156 18.18 21.88 -32.25
N ASP A 157 19.17 21.99 -31.38
CA ASP A 157 20.45 21.30 -31.54
C ASP A 157 20.37 19.90 -30.95
N VAL A 158 19.74 19.76 -29.78
CA VAL A 158 19.43 18.46 -29.16
C VAL A 158 18.61 17.57 -30.07
N ARG A 159 17.60 18.12 -30.74
CA ARG A 159 16.78 17.38 -31.71
C ARG A 159 17.61 16.81 -32.87
N LYS A 160 18.63 17.54 -33.34
CA LYS A 160 19.54 17.03 -34.39
C LYS A 160 20.39 15.87 -33.86
N LEU A 161 20.87 15.96 -32.62
CA LEU A 161 21.64 14.87 -31.98
C LEU A 161 20.77 13.62 -31.81
N ILE A 162 19.55 13.77 -31.29
CA ILE A 162 18.61 12.65 -31.13
C ILE A 162 18.29 12.01 -32.48
N ALA A 163 18.10 12.80 -33.54
CA ALA A 163 17.77 12.29 -34.88
C ALA A 163 18.88 11.40 -35.50
N GLN A 164 20.11 11.49 -35.00
CA GLN A 164 21.22 10.63 -35.43
C GLN A 164 21.22 9.27 -34.72
N GLN A 165 20.41 9.11 -33.66
CA GLN A 165 20.39 7.93 -32.82
C GLN A 165 19.33 6.94 -33.29
N THR A 166 19.75 5.75 -33.70
CA THR A 166 18.82 4.69 -34.16
C THR A 166 17.91 4.19 -33.06
N ALA A 167 18.35 4.25 -31.80
CA ALA A 167 17.59 3.86 -30.61
C ALA A 167 16.65 4.97 -30.10
N ALA A 168 16.55 6.12 -30.78
CA ALA A 168 15.74 7.23 -30.33
C ALA A 168 14.25 6.85 -30.23
N PRO A 169 13.58 7.15 -29.09
CA PRO A 169 12.15 6.89 -28.95
C PRO A 169 11.33 7.72 -29.94
N THR A 170 10.32 7.09 -30.55
CA THR A 170 9.39 7.77 -31.45
C THR A 170 8.21 8.37 -30.69
N TYR A 171 7.93 9.65 -30.96
CA TYR A 171 6.79 10.39 -30.42
C TYR A 171 5.79 10.70 -31.52
N ARG A 172 4.53 10.97 -31.15
CA ARG A 172 3.49 11.32 -32.11
C ARG A 172 3.84 12.56 -32.93
N ASN A 173 4.45 13.55 -32.27
CA ASN A 173 4.89 14.78 -32.90
C ASN A 173 6.10 15.37 -32.15
N ALA A 174 6.79 16.30 -32.81
CA ALA A 174 7.98 16.93 -32.27
C ALA A 174 7.71 17.76 -31.01
N ALA A 175 6.52 18.38 -30.91
CA ALA A 175 6.15 19.20 -29.75
C ALA A 175 6.02 18.37 -28.46
N GLN A 176 5.53 17.14 -28.56
CA GLN A 176 5.44 16.21 -27.43
C GLN A 176 6.86 15.84 -26.93
N MET A 177 7.78 15.52 -27.84
CA MET A 177 9.17 15.22 -27.49
C MET A 177 9.88 16.45 -26.90
N GLU A 178 9.63 17.65 -27.43
CA GLU A 178 10.18 18.91 -26.92
C GLU A 178 9.71 19.20 -25.49
N ARG A 179 8.45 18.92 -25.17
CA ARG A 179 7.93 19.06 -23.81
C ARG A 179 8.68 18.16 -22.83
N GLU A 180 8.88 16.88 -23.18
CA GLU A 180 9.66 15.95 -22.35
C GLU A 180 11.12 16.40 -22.17
N PHE A 181 11.72 16.97 -23.22
CA PHE A 181 13.04 17.58 -23.13
C PHE A 181 13.08 18.77 -22.16
N ARG A 182 12.09 19.68 -22.23
CA ARG A 182 12.01 20.83 -21.31
C ARG A 182 11.80 20.38 -19.86
N ASP A 183 11.02 19.34 -19.64
CA ASP A 183 10.83 18.75 -18.32
C ASP A 183 12.14 18.10 -17.82
N PHE A 184 12.88 17.39 -18.68
CA PHE A 184 14.23 16.89 -18.36
C PHE A 184 15.19 18.03 -17.97
N GLN A 185 15.20 19.14 -18.72
CA GLN A 185 16.05 20.30 -18.38
C GLN A 185 15.70 20.88 -17.02
N ARG A 186 14.41 21.04 -16.73
CA ARG A 186 13.94 21.54 -15.44
C ARG A 186 14.39 20.63 -14.30
N ASP A 187 14.25 19.32 -14.47
CA ASP A 187 14.68 18.34 -13.46
C ASP A 187 16.19 18.37 -13.26
N LYS A 188 16.98 18.53 -14.33
CA LYS A 188 18.44 18.66 -14.26
C LYS A 188 18.86 19.94 -13.53
N GLN A 189 18.15 21.06 -13.73
CA GLN A 189 18.35 22.29 -12.97
C GLN A 189 18.00 22.09 -11.48
N ILE A 190 16.87 21.46 -11.17
CA ILE A 190 16.47 21.16 -9.78
C ILE A 190 17.54 20.28 -9.11
N ALA A 191 18.01 19.23 -9.79
CA ALA A 191 19.06 18.37 -9.28
C ALA A 191 20.37 19.12 -9.00
N ALA A 192 20.79 20.02 -9.90
CA ALA A 192 21.98 20.85 -9.70
C ALA A 192 21.83 21.81 -8.49
N LYS A 193 20.65 22.42 -8.31
CA LYS A 193 20.34 23.26 -7.14
C LYS A 193 20.37 22.47 -5.83
N THR A 194 19.80 21.26 -5.83
CA THR A 194 19.87 20.35 -4.67
C THR A 194 21.32 19.93 -4.39
N ALA A 195 22.10 19.63 -5.42
CA ALA A 195 23.51 19.27 -5.28
C ALA A 195 24.33 20.41 -4.68
N LEU A 196 24.07 21.67 -5.07
CA LEU A 196 24.69 22.84 -4.42
C LEU A 196 24.31 22.94 -2.94
N ARG A 197 23.02 22.74 -2.59
CA ARG A 197 22.61 22.74 -1.17
C ARG A 197 23.32 21.66 -0.37
N GLN A 198 23.54 20.49 -0.96
CA GLN A 198 24.32 19.42 -0.33
C GLN A 198 25.80 19.81 -0.17
N LEU A 199 26.41 20.43 -1.19
CA LEU A 199 27.78 20.96 -1.09
C LEU A 199 27.90 21.96 0.07
N LEU A 200 26.94 22.87 0.22
CA LEU A 200 26.93 23.84 1.32
C LEU A 200 26.88 23.16 2.69
N GLN A 201 26.11 22.08 2.84
CA GLN A 201 26.07 21.27 4.06
C GLN A 201 27.38 20.55 4.35
N GLU A 202 28.11 20.13 3.33
CA GLU A 202 29.40 19.44 3.44
C GLU A 202 30.57 20.42 3.70
N THR A 203 30.39 21.71 3.41
CA THR A 203 31.44 22.74 3.49
C THR A 203 31.62 23.24 4.92
N ARG A 204 32.55 22.63 5.66
CA ARG A 204 32.79 22.89 7.11
C ARG A 204 33.17 24.33 7.47
N SER A 205 33.75 25.11 6.54
CA SER A 205 34.09 26.51 6.79
C SER A 205 32.87 27.42 6.89
N ILE A 206 31.71 26.98 6.38
CA ILE A 206 30.44 27.69 6.46
C ILE A 206 29.75 27.33 7.78
N THR A 207 29.40 28.34 8.59
CA THR A 207 28.85 28.17 9.94
C THR A 207 27.71 29.17 10.20
N HIS A 208 27.05 29.07 11.36
CA HIS A 208 26.04 30.04 11.80
C HIS A 208 26.55 31.50 11.83
N ARG A 209 27.86 31.73 11.97
CA ARG A 209 28.46 33.08 11.93
C ARG A 209 28.68 33.62 10.52
N SER A 210 28.62 32.76 9.51
CA SER A 210 28.92 33.14 8.12
C SER A 210 27.94 34.19 7.59
N LEU A 211 26.66 34.16 8.00
CA LEU A 211 25.69 35.19 7.60
C LEU A 211 26.11 36.58 8.10
N ALA A 212 26.47 36.72 9.37
CA ALA A 212 26.93 37.98 9.94
C ALA A 212 28.18 38.48 9.21
N ALA A 213 29.17 37.61 8.98
CA ALA A 213 30.38 37.94 8.25
C ALA A 213 30.11 38.44 6.82
N THR A 214 29.15 37.84 6.09
CA THR A 214 28.76 38.29 4.74
C THR A 214 28.04 39.64 4.74
N LYS A 215 27.32 39.99 5.82
CA LYS A 215 26.66 41.30 5.96
C LYS A 215 27.67 42.40 6.29
N GLU A 216 28.73 42.07 7.01
CA GLU A 216 29.78 43.01 7.41
C GLU A 216 30.80 43.26 6.30
N SER A 217 31.10 42.24 5.48
CA SER A 217 32.15 42.34 4.46
C SER A 217 31.84 41.54 3.19
N GLN A 218 31.91 42.22 2.04
CA GLN A 218 31.83 41.59 0.72
C GLN A 218 32.98 40.58 0.49
N ALA A 219 34.12 40.75 1.19
CA ALA A 219 35.22 39.81 1.12
C ALA A 219 34.84 38.44 1.69
N ALA A 220 33.99 38.37 2.71
CA ALA A 220 33.53 37.11 3.28
C ALA A 220 32.66 36.32 2.30
N MET A 221 31.78 37.00 1.55
CA MET A 221 30.98 36.35 0.50
C MET A 221 31.88 35.83 -0.62
N THR A 222 32.90 36.59 -1.00
CA THR A 222 33.89 36.19 -2.00
C THR A 222 34.65 34.92 -1.56
N GLN A 223 35.09 34.87 -0.30
CA GLN A 223 35.75 33.68 0.27
C GLN A 223 34.85 32.44 0.26
N ILE A 224 33.55 32.60 0.55
CA ILE A 224 32.58 31.49 0.46
C ILE A 224 32.53 31.00 -0.98
N HIS A 225 32.35 31.89 -1.97
CA HIS A 225 32.37 31.49 -3.37
C HIS A 225 33.66 30.79 -3.77
N ASP A 226 34.82 31.32 -3.40
CA ASP A 226 36.12 30.75 -3.75
C ASP A 226 36.31 29.35 -3.16
N SER A 227 35.81 29.11 -1.94
CA SER A 227 35.82 27.77 -1.34
C SER A 227 34.93 26.77 -2.09
N LEU A 228 33.82 27.23 -2.69
CA LEU A 228 32.86 26.38 -3.38
C LEU A 228 33.21 26.14 -4.86
N LYS A 229 33.90 27.09 -5.50
CA LYS A 229 34.29 27.05 -6.93
C LYS A 229 35.10 25.82 -7.32
N ILE A 230 35.79 25.20 -6.37
CA ILE A 230 36.61 24.00 -6.59
C ILE A 230 35.73 22.77 -6.88
N ASP A 231 34.47 22.76 -6.43
CA ASP A 231 33.54 21.65 -6.60
C ASP A 231 32.70 21.80 -7.89
N ALA A 232 32.56 20.72 -8.65
CA ALA A 232 31.81 20.70 -9.90
C ALA A 232 30.32 21.09 -9.73
N ARG A 233 29.71 20.83 -8.57
CA ARG A 233 28.32 21.18 -8.27
C ARG A 233 28.07 22.69 -8.23
N TYR A 234 29.09 23.47 -7.86
CA TYR A 234 29.04 24.93 -7.92
C TYR A 234 29.09 25.42 -9.38
N SER A 235 30.03 24.87 -10.16
CA SER A 235 30.22 25.23 -11.58
C SER A 235 29.03 24.80 -12.45
N ALA A 236 28.29 23.76 -12.06
CA ALA A 236 27.06 23.34 -12.75
C ALA A 236 25.97 24.43 -12.83
N LEU A 237 26.02 25.44 -11.95
CA LEU A 237 25.09 26.58 -11.90
C LEU A 237 25.70 27.89 -12.42
N GLU A 238 26.81 27.84 -13.15
CA GLU A 238 27.51 29.04 -13.67
C GLU A 238 26.62 29.95 -14.53
N HIS A 239 25.68 29.36 -15.26
CA HIS A 239 24.73 30.08 -16.13
C HIS A 239 23.64 30.86 -15.38
N ILE A 240 23.46 30.65 -14.08
CA ILE A 240 22.47 31.31 -13.23
C ILE A 240 23.12 31.79 -11.91
N PRO A 241 24.06 32.75 -11.98
CA PRO A 241 24.81 33.20 -10.81
C PRO A 241 23.89 33.79 -9.73
N ASP A 242 22.86 34.55 -10.11
CA ASP A 242 21.94 35.18 -9.16
C ASP A 242 21.15 34.14 -8.34
N GLU A 243 20.66 33.07 -8.99
CA GLU A 243 19.95 32.00 -8.28
C GLU A 243 20.90 31.19 -7.40
N ARG A 244 22.14 30.98 -7.84
CA ARG A 244 23.18 30.33 -7.04
C ARG A 244 23.45 31.14 -5.77
N ASP A 245 23.58 32.45 -5.88
CA ASP A 245 23.83 33.34 -4.76
C ASP A 245 22.62 33.37 -3.82
N GLN A 246 21.39 33.36 -4.36
CA GLN A 246 20.17 33.22 -3.57
C GLN A 246 20.12 31.91 -2.78
N ILE A 247 20.55 30.78 -3.36
CA ILE A 247 20.63 29.49 -2.66
C ILE A 247 21.63 29.56 -1.51
N ILE A 248 22.79 30.16 -1.74
CA ILE A 248 23.83 30.33 -0.72
C ILE A 248 23.29 31.20 0.43
N MET A 249 22.73 32.36 0.12
CA MET A 249 22.16 33.28 1.12
C MET A 249 21.04 32.63 1.93
N SER A 250 20.11 31.94 1.27
CA SER A 250 19.03 31.20 1.93
C SER A 250 19.59 30.15 2.90
N TYR A 251 20.66 29.44 2.53
CA TYR A 251 21.30 28.48 3.42
C TYR A 251 21.97 29.15 4.63
N LEU A 252 22.64 30.30 4.44
CA LEU A 252 23.24 31.07 5.53
C LEU A 252 22.18 31.56 6.53
N GLU A 253 21.03 32.02 6.06
CA GLU A 253 19.88 32.40 6.89
C GLU A 253 19.33 31.22 7.69
N GLU A 254 19.24 30.03 7.06
CA GLU A 254 18.83 28.81 7.75
C GLU A 254 19.82 28.41 8.85
N LEU A 255 21.13 28.56 8.62
CA LEU A 255 22.17 28.27 9.62
C LEU A 255 22.17 29.26 10.78
N ASP A 256 22.04 30.56 10.51
CA ASP A 256 21.95 31.61 11.52
C ASP A 256 20.75 31.35 12.45
N LYS A 257 19.59 31.00 11.88
CA LYS A 257 18.39 30.65 12.64
C LYS A 257 18.54 29.38 13.48
N LYS A 258 19.29 28.38 12.99
CA LYS A 258 19.59 27.15 13.76
C LYS A 258 20.55 27.41 14.91
N GLY A 259 21.42 28.42 14.78
CA GLY A 259 22.43 28.75 15.77
C GLY A 259 23.58 27.73 15.83
N PRO A 260 24.42 27.78 16.86
CA PRO A 260 25.52 26.83 17.02
C PRO A 260 25.00 25.39 17.16
N PRO A 261 25.70 24.38 16.58
CA PRO A 261 25.28 23.00 16.72
C PRO A 261 25.24 22.62 18.21
N PRO A 262 24.21 21.87 18.67
CA PRO A 262 24.10 21.47 20.06
C PRO A 262 25.34 20.66 20.47
N PRO A 263 25.81 20.80 21.72
CA PRO A 263 26.96 20.03 22.18
C PRO A 263 26.67 18.53 22.06
N PRO A 264 27.69 17.69 21.81
CA PRO A 264 27.52 16.23 21.64
C PRO A 264 26.90 15.52 22.85
N THR A 265 26.76 16.22 23.97
CA THR A 265 26.16 15.78 25.23
C THR A 265 24.69 16.19 25.41
N ALA A 266 24.07 16.90 24.46
CA ALA A 266 22.67 17.26 24.53
C ALA A 266 21.77 16.12 24.02
N THR A 267 21.22 15.32 24.94
CA THR A 267 20.06 14.46 24.65
C THR A 267 18.87 15.33 24.20
N GLU A 268 18.22 14.94 23.09
CA GLU A 268 17.10 15.67 22.48
C GLU A 268 16.01 16.02 23.51
N PRO A 269 15.56 17.29 23.60
CA PRO A 269 14.38 17.59 24.37
C PRO A 269 13.15 17.13 23.60
N THR A 270 12.47 16.10 24.12
CA THR A 270 11.15 15.65 23.66
C THR A 270 10.24 16.86 23.47
N ARG A 271 9.93 17.20 22.22
CA ARG A 271 8.97 18.26 21.89
C ARG A 271 7.60 17.86 22.44
N ARG A 272 7.24 18.41 23.59
CA ARG A 272 5.88 18.33 24.13
C ARG A 272 4.98 19.11 23.17
N ALA A 273 4.18 18.40 22.36
CA ALA A 273 3.09 19.01 21.62
C ALA A 273 2.15 19.67 22.65
N LYS A 274 1.91 20.98 22.50
CA LYS A 274 0.91 21.67 23.31
C LYS A 274 -0.50 21.30 22.78
N PRO A 275 -1.49 21.18 23.69
CA PRO A 275 -2.87 20.90 23.34
C PRO A 275 -3.51 22.03 22.54
#